data_AF-A0A973X6F3-F1
#
_entry.id   AF-A0A973X6F3-F1
#
_cell.length_a   1.000
_cell.length_b   1.000
_cell.length_c   1.000
_cell.angle_alpha   90.00
_cell.angle_beta   90.00
_cell.angle_gamma   90.00
#
_symmetry.space_group_name_H-M   'P 1'
#
loop_
_entity.id
_entity.type
_entity.pdbx_description
1 polymer ?
#
loop_
_entity_poly.entity_id
_entity_poly.type
_entity_poly.pdbx_seq_one_letter_code
_entity_poly.pdbx_strand_id
1 'polypeptide(L)'
;MKILNLNPQAGAAAVATGGADAFFTLSDAYVLEDKKVGKIIWSSKKPPQDWKMRAELWGDAGFAASYPQLTQLVATAFVRAHHQLSADKGREAYIQNEAEAGQSESVVRRELADDSTPWKERWSPQLTGAVRQHYSDLAAYAARAKLINKPLQVDALFAPQFVKQALAQLKINGYWAA
;
A
#
# COMPACT_ATOMS: atom_id res chain seq x y z
N MET A 1 15.76 -16.26 -19.47
CA MET A 1 14.66 -15.37 -19.05
C MET A 1 15.02 -13.94 -19.43
N LYS A 2 14.16 -13.23 -20.16
CA LYS A 2 14.35 -11.82 -20.53
C LYS A 2 13.34 -10.99 -19.75
N ILE A 3 13.78 -9.89 -19.15
CA ILE A 3 12.89 -8.95 -18.43
C ILE A 3 12.70 -7.72 -19.32
N LEU A 4 11.44 -7.39 -19.60
CA LEU A 4 11.05 -6.19 -20.34
C LEU A 4 10.61 -5.13 -19.32
N ASN A 5 11.26 -3.97 -19.31
CA ASN A 5 10.83 -2.85 -18.48
C ASN A 5 9.76 -2.05 -19.24
N LEU A 6 8.49 -2.38 -18.98
CA LEU A 6 7.33 -1.78 -19.61
C LEU A 6 6.42 -1.19 -18.55
N ASN A 7 5.77 -0.08 -18.87
CA ASN A 7 4.66 0.41 -18.04
C ASN A 7 3.48 -0.58 -18.09
N PRO A 8 2.51 -0.48 -17.17
CA PRO A 8 1.43 -1.46 -17.10
C PRO A 8 0.61 -1.61 -18.39
N GLN A 9 0.36 -0.50 -19.10
CA GLN A 9 -0.40 -0.51 -20.35
C GLN A 9 0.34 -1.28 -21.46
N ALA A 10 1.65 -1.06 -21.60
CA ALA A 10 2.47 -1.77 -22.57
C ALA A 10 2.70 -3.23 -22.18
N GLY A 11 2.84 -3.55 -20.89
CA GLY A 11 2.94 -4.92 -20.39
C GLY A 11 1.67 -5.73 -20.67
N ALA A 12 0.50 -5.14 -20.40
CA ALA A 12 -0.81 -5.70 -20.72
C ALA A 12 -0.96 -5.98 -22.22
N ALA A 13 -0.58 -5.03 -23.08
CA ALA A 13 -0.62 -5.20 -24.53
C ALA A 13 0.35 -6.30 -25.01
N ALA A 14 1.56 -6.35 -24.44
CA ALA A 14 2.57 -7.36 -24.79
C ALA A 14 2.07 -8.78 -24.49
N VAL A 15 1.45 -9.03 -23.34
CA VAL A 15 0.85 -10.35 -23.06
C VAL A 15 -0.34 -10.63 -23.98
N ALA A 16 -1.24 -9.66 -24.17
CA ALA A 16 -2.43 -9.85 -25.01
C ALA A 16 -2.11 -10.18 -26.49
N THR A 17 -0.95 -9.75 -26.97
CA THR A 17 -0.48 -9.95 -28.36
C THR A 17 0.55 -11.08 -28.49
N GLY A 18 0.94 -11.73 -27.40
CA GLY A 18 1.99 -12.76 -27.39
C GLY A 18 3.42 -12.21 -27.51
N GLY A 19 3.62 -10.90 -27.36
CA GLY A 19 4.94 -10.27 -27.27
C GLY A 19 5.65 -10.49 -25.93
N ALA A 20 4.94 -10.97 -24.91
CA ALA A 20 5.50 -11.43 -23.64
C ALA A 20 4.73 -12.66 -23.13
N ASP A 21 5.45 -13.62 -22.54
CA ASP A 21 4.85 -14.86 -22.00
C ASP A 21 4.14 -14.63 -20.64
N ALA A 22 4.55 -13.60 -19.91
CA ALA A 22 4.02 -13.27 -18.59
C ALA A 22 4.16 -11.77 -18.30
N PHE A 23 3.31 -11.28 -17.40
CA PHE A 23 3.32 -9.90 -16.93
C PHE A 23 3.06 -9.86 -15.42
N PHE A 24 3.94 -9.17 -14.69
CA PHE A 24 3.83 -8.99 -13.25
C PHE A 24 3.29 -7.58 -12.98
N THR A 25 2.09 -7.49 -12.40
CA THR A 25 1.36 -6.23 -12.25
C THR A 25 0.43 -6.24 -11.02
N LEU A 26 -0.38 -5.21 -10.86
CA LEU A 26 -1.32 -5.03 -9.75
C LEU A 26 -2.73 -5.54 -10.14
N SER A 27 -3.78 -4.88 -9.65
CA SER A 27 -5.17 -5.27 -9.88
C SER A 27 -5.63 -5.06 -11.33
N ASP A 28 -4.88 -4.32 -12.15
CA ASP A 28 -5.09 -4.23 -13.59
C ASP A 28 -4.99 -5.58 -14.32
N ALA A 29 -4.39 -6.60 -13.70
CA ALA A 29 -4.42 -7.98 -14.20
C ALA A 29 -5.85 -8.51 -14.41
N TYR A 30 -6.82 -8.10 -13.59
CA TYR A 30 -8.21 -8.53 -13.72
C TYR A 30 -8.86 -8.06 -15.03
N VAL A 31 -8.42 -6.94 -15.59
CA VAL A 31 -8.89 -6.45 -16.89
C VAL A 31 -8.43 -7.38 -18.02
N LEU A 32 -7.28 -8.03 -17.89
CA LEU A 32 -6.82 -9.03 -18.85
C LEU A 32 -7.67 -10.30 -18.80
N GLU A 33 -8.09 -10.72 -17.60
CA GLU A 33 -9.02 -11.85 -17.43
C GLU A 33 -10.40 -11.53 -18.02
N ASP A 34 -10.94 -10.33 -17.75
CA ASP A 34 -12.24 -9.89 -18.26
C ASP A 34 -12.27 -9.89 -19.81
N LYS A 35 -11.16 -9.45 -20.42
CA LYS A 35 -10.97 -9.46 -21.87
C LYS A 35 -10.59 -10.83 -22.44
N LYS A 36 -10.38 -11.85 -21.59
CA LYS A 36 -9.95 -13.21 -21.97
C LYS A 36 -8.62 -13.25 -22.73
N VAL A 37 -7.73 -12.30 -22.45
CA VAL A 37 -6.39 -12.18 -23.05
C VAL A 37 -5.26 -12.47 -22.05
N GLY A 38 -5.62 -12.88 -20.84
CA GLY A 38 -4.70 -13.31 -19.80
C GLY A 38 -5.42 -14.09 -18.71
N LYS A 39 -4.64 -14.71 -17.81
CA LYS A 39 -5.14 -15.38 -16.61
C LYS A 39 -4.19 -15.14 -15.45
N ILE A 40 -4.72 -14.92 -14.25
CA ILE A 40 -3.93 -14.78 -13.03
C ILE A 40 -3.55 -16.18 -12.55
N ILE A 41 -2.25 -16.50 -12.58
CA ILE A 41 -1.72 -17.81 -12.13
C ILE A 41 -1.10 -17.76 -10.73
N TRP A 42 -0.85 -16.55 -10.21
CA TRP A 42 -0.27 -16.31 -8.89
C TRP A 42 -0.62 -14.91 -8.40
N SER A 43 -0.75 -14.70 -7.07
CA SER A 43 -0.92 -13.36 -6.47
C SER A 43 -0.31 -13.26 -5.08
N SER A 44 -0.03 -12.04 -4.64
CA SER A 44 0.46 -11.69 -3.28
C SER A 44 -0.64 -11.62 -2.21
N LYS A 45 -1.83 -12.17 -2.46
CA LYS A 45 -2.95 -12.17 -1.48
C LYS A 45 -2.71 -13.08 -0.26
N LYS A 46 -2.04 -14.22 -0.48
CA LYS A 46 -1.73 -15.25 0.53
C LYS A 46 -0.28 -15.29 1.01
N PRO A 47 0.74 -14.98 0.17
CA PRO A 47 2.13 -14.86 0.61
C PRO A 47 2.32 -13.91 1.82
N PRO A 48 3.50 -13.91 2.46
CA PRO A 48 3.79 -13.09 3.63
C PRO A 48 3.40 -11.61 3.45
N GLN A 49 2.87 -11.01 4.51
CA GLN A 49 2.30 -9.66 4.49
C GLN A 49 3.30 -8.58 4.07
N ASP A 50 4.59 -8.78 4.38
CA ASP A 50 5.69 -7.90 4.02
C ASP A 50 5.97 -7.85 2.51
N TRP A 51 5.37 -8.73 1.69
CA TRP A 51 5.49 -8.69 0.23
C TRP A 51 4.49 -7.76 -0.44
N LYS A 52 3.47 -7.31 0.29
CA LYS A 52 2.45 -6.42 -0.26
C LYS A 52 3.04 -5.05 -0.54
N MET A 53 2.58 -4.44 -1.64
CA MET A 53 2.84 -3.04 -1.89
C MET A 53 2.19 -2.20 -0.78
N ARG A 54 2.90 -1.19 -0.32
CA ARG A 54 2.44 -0.27 0.71
C ARG A 54 3.01 1.12 0.49
N ALA A 55 2.29 2.09 1.03
CA ALA A 55 2.71 3.47 1.12
C ALA A 55 2.24 4.02 2.47
N GLU A 56 3.03 4.92 3.04
CA GLU A 56 2.68 5.62 4.28
C GLU A 56 2.44 7.11 4.00
N LEU A 57 1.97 7.83 5.00
CA LEU A 57 1.98 9.29 4.97
C LEU A 57 3.42 9.79 5.16
N TRP A 58 3.99 10.37 4.11
CA TRP A 58 5.31 10.99 4.14
C TRP A 58 5.21 12.50 4.37
N GLY A 59 6.08 13.03 5.23
CA GLY A 59 6.20 14.45 5.50
C GLY A 59 7.66 14.90 5.42
N ASP A 60 7.89 16.12 4.93
CA ASP A 60 9.21 16.73 4.95
C ASP A 60 9.68 16.99 6.38
N ALA A 61 10.94 16.64 6.69
CA ALA A 61 11.48 16.76 8.04
C ALA A 61 11.65 18.23 8.47
N GLY A 62 12.02 19.13 7.54
CA GLY A 62 12.16 20.56 7.81
C GLY A 62 10.82 21.22 8.11
N PHE A 63 9.79 20.87 7.34
CA PHE A 63 8.42 21.27 7.60
C PHE A 63 7.93 20.73 8.95
N ALA A 64 8.15 19.45 9.25
CA ALA A 64 7.73 18.84 10.50
C ALA A 64 8.38 19.49 11.74
N ALA A 65 9.66 19.87 11.62
CA ALA A 65 10.37 20.60 12.66
C ALA A 65 9.88 22.04 12.83
N SER A 66 9.55 22.73 11.73
CA SER A 66 9.12 24.13 11.74
C SER A 66 7.65 24.30 12.15
N TYR A 67 6.81 23.32 11.80
CA TYR A 67 5.36 23.35 12.01
C TYR A 67 4.86 22.05 12.65
N PRO A 68 5.32 21.71 13.88
CA PRO A 68 4.96 20.46 14.53
C PRO A 68 3.46 20.36 14.80
N GLN A 69 2.78 21.47 15.07
CA GLN A 69 1.34 21.50 15.30
C GLN A 69 0.54 21.20 14.02
N LEU A 70 0.94 21.76 12.87
CA LEU A 70 0.30 21.47 11.59
C LEU A 70 0.57 20.02 11.16
N THR A 71 1.77 19.53 11.39
CA THR A 71 2.13 18.13 11.12
C THR A 71 1.28 17.19 11.95
N GLN A 72 1.11 17.47 13.25
CA GLN A 72 0.22 16.69 14.10
C GLN A 72 -1.25 16.79 13.64
N LEU A 73 -1.72 17.95 13.20
CA LEU A 73 -3.07 18.12 12.69
C LEU A 73 -3.34 17.18 11.51
N VAL A 74 -2.44 17.16 10.53
CA VAL A 74 -2.54 16.28 9.35
C VAL A 74 -2.46 14.81 9.75
N ALA A 75 -1.51 14.44 10.61
CA ALA A 75 -1.39 13.06 11.09
C ALA A 75 -2.65 12.59 11.84
N THR A 76 -3.25 13.44 12.68
CA THR A 76 -4.50 13.14 13.38
C THR A 76 -5.67 13.00 12.41
N ALA A 77 -5.75 13.84 11.37
CA ALA A 77 -6.78 13.71 10.32
C ALA A 77 -6.63 12.40 9.53
N PHE A 78 -5.40 12.02 9.18
CA PHE A 78 -5.09 10.76 8.50
C PHE A 78 -5.50 9.54 9.33
N VAL A 79 -5.10 9.48 10.61
CA VAL A 79 -5.48 8.38 11.51
C VAL A 79 -7.00 8.32 11.71
N ARG A 80 -7.68 9.47 11.77
CA ARG A 80 -9.15 9.50 11.87
C ARG A 80 -9.82 8.89 10.63
N ALA A 81 -9.36 9.23 9.42
CA ALA A 81 -9.88 8.66 8.18
C ALA A 81 -9.66 7.14 8.13
N HIS A 82 -8.46 6.69 8.52
CA HIS A 82 -8.15 5.26 8.65
C HIS A 82 -9.08 4.55 9.64
N HIS A 83 -9.35 5.15 10.80
CA HIS A 83 -10.28 4.60 11.79
C HIS A 83 -11.72 4.49 11.26
N GLN A 84 -12.16 5.48 10.47
CA GLN A 84 -13.48 5.44 9.83
C GLN A 84 -13.57 4.32 8.78
N LEU A 85 -12.52 4.17 7.97
CA LEU A 85 -12.47 3.14 6.93
C LEU A 85 -12.26 1.74 7.51
N SER A 86 -11.60 1.59 8.65
CA SER A 86 -11.43 0.30 9.32
C SER A 86 -12.71 -0.25 9.96
N ALA A 87 -13.71 0.60 10.21
CA ALA A 87 -14.95 0.23 10.86
C ALA A 87 -15.90 -0.57 9.95
N ASP A 88 -16.93 -1.15 10.56
CA ASP A 88 -18.00 -1.83 9.83
C ASP A 88 -18.70 -0.84 8.89
N LYS A 89 -18.84 -1.21 7.60
CA LYS A 89 -19.22 -0.39 6.43
C LYS A 89 -18.11 0.40 5.74
N GLY A 90 -16.94 0.57 6.35
CA GLY A 90 -15.82 1.29 5.73
C GLY A 90 -15.33 0.62 4.44
N ARG A 91 -15.50 -0.70 4.31
CA ARG A 91 -15.21 -1.45 3.08
C ARG A 91 -16.01 -1.00 1.87
N GLU A 92 -17.32 -0.88 2.02
CA GLU A 92 -18.18 -0.46 0.91
C GLU A 92 -17.96 1.02 0.57
N ALA A 93 -17.75 1.87 1.58
CA ALA A 93 -17.40 3.27 1.36
C ALA A 93 -16.09 3.42 0.57
N TYR A 94 -15.07 2.62 0.90
CA TYR A 94 -13.82 2.57 0.15
C TYR A 94 -14.04 2.14 -1.31
N ILE A 95 -14.78 1.04 -1.52
CA ILE A 95 -15.06 0.53 -2.87
C ILE A 95 -15.79 1.57 -3.72
N GLN A 96 -16.78 2.25 -3.14
CA GLN A 96 -17.50 3.33 -3.81
C GLN A 96 -16.57 4.50 -4.16
N ASN A 97 -15.72 4.94 -3.21
CA ASN A 97 -14.77 6.02 -3.44
C ASN A 97 -13.77 5.70 -4.58
N GLU A 98 -13.25 4.47 -4.62
CA GLU A 98 -12.36 4.04 -5.72
C GLU A 98 -13.10 4.02 -7.07
N ALA A 99 -14.36 3.58 -7.08
CA ALA A 99 -15.18 3.59 -8.28
C ALA A 99 -15.46 5.02 -8.78
N GLU A 100 -15.78 5.94 -7.88
CA GLU A 100 -15.94 7.37 -8.18
C GLU A 100 -14.64 8.01 -8.68
N ALA A 101 -13.49 7.53 -8.21
CA ALA A 101 -12.17 7.93 -8.70
C ALA A 101 -11.79 7.30 -10.06
N GLY A 102 -12.67 6.51 -10.66
CA GLY A 102 -12.53 5.94 -12.00
C GLY A 102 -11.99 4.51 -12.06
N GLN A 103 -11.82 3.83 -10.92
CA GLN A 103 -11.49 2.40 -10.91
C GLN A 103 -12.75 1.56 -11.25
N SER A 104 -12.55 0.39 -11.84
CA SER A 104 -13.66 -0.55 -12.01
C SER A 104 -14.02 -1.16 -10.65
N GLU A 105 -15.25 -0.96 -10.19
CA GLU A 105 -15.74 -1.52 -8.92
C GLU A 105 -15.51 -3.04 -8.84
N SER A 106 -15.74 -3.76 -9.94
CA SER A 106 -15.48 -5.20 -10.08
C SER A 106 -14.01 -5.56 -9.83
N VAL A 107 -13.09 -4.74 -10.33
CA VAL A 107 -11.64 -4.92 -10.12
C VAL A 107 -11.28 -4.66 -8.66
N VAL A 108 -11.78 -3.57 -8.07
CA VAL A 108 -11.54 -3.24 -6.65
C VAL A 108 -12.07 -4.34 -5.72
N ARG A 109 -13.30 -4.83 -5.97
CA ARG A 109 -13.89 -5.93 -5.19
C ARG A 109 -13.04 -7.20 -5.30
N ARG A 110 -12.58 -7.55 -6.51
CA ARG A 110 -11.72 -8.71 -6.73
C ARG A 110 -10.35 -8.53 -6.10
N GLU A 111 -9.75 -7.34 -6.10
CA GLU A 111 -8.51 -7.06 -5.38
C GLU A 111 -8.64 -7.37 -3.88
N LEU A 112 -9.76 -6.97 -3.28
CA LEU A 112 -10.05 -7.18 -1.86
C LEU A 112 -10.53 -8.59 -1.51
N ALA A 113 -11.03 -9.36 -2.48
CA ALA A 113 -11.54 -10.71 -2.27
C ALA A 113 -10.39 -11.69 -1.94
N ASP A 114 -10.63 -12.60 -0.99
CA ASP A 114 -9.68 -13.65 -0.59
C ASP A 114 -8.29 -13.15 -0.14
N ASP A 115 -8.19 -11.89 0.26
CA ASP A 115 -7.00 -11.35 0.91
C ASP A 115 -6.91 -11.88 2.35
N SER A 116 -5.73 -12.34 2.75
CA SER A 116 -5.46 -12.83 4.09
C SER A 116 -5.39 -11.72 5.15
N THR A 117 -5.25 -10.45 4.75
CA THR A 117 -5.25 -9.31 5.67
C THR A 117 -6.68 -8.97 6.11
N PRO A 118 -7.00 -9.04 7.41
CA PRO A 118 -8.30 -8.56 7.89
C PRO A 118 -8.53 -7.09 7.50
N TRP A 119 -9.77 -6.74 7.15
CA TRP A 119 -10.10 -5.39 6.68
C TRP A 119 -9.64 -4.30 7.66
N LYS A 120 -9.89 -4.48 8.95
CA LYS A 120 -9.46 -3.54 9.99
C LYS A 120 -7.94 -3.32 10.01
N GLU A 121 -7.16 -4.39 9.84
CA GLU A 121 -5.69 -4.35 9.88
C GLU A 121 -5.08 -3.68 8.64
N ARG A 122 -5.74 -3.75 7.48
CA ARG A 122 -5.34 -3.02 6.26
C ARG A 122 -5.23 -1.51 6.48
N TRP A 123 -5.99 -0.97 7.42
CA TRP A 123 -6.03 0.45 7.75
C TRP A 123 -5.20 0.81 8.99
N SER A 124 -4.47 -0.13 9.58
CA SER A 124 -3.67 0.14 10.77
C SER A 124 -2.60 1.21 10.48
N PRO A 125 -2.58 2.35 11.20
CA PRO A 125 -1.55 3.37 11.04
C PRO A 125 -0.27 3.04 11.84
N GLN A 126 -0.22 1.87 12.48
CA GLN A 126 0.86 1.53 13.40
C GLN A 126 2.16 1.22 12.66
N LEU A 127 3.23 1.89 13.08
CA LEU A 127 4.59 1.65 12.60
C LEU A 127 5.24 0.47 13.35
N THR A 128 4.68 -0.73 13.17
CA THR A 128 5.08 -1.98 13.82
C THR A 128 6.49 -2.44 13.42
N GLY A 129 7.03 -3.46 14.10
CA GLY A 129 8.31 -4.08 13.71
C GLY A 129 8.30 -4.62 12.28
N ALA A 130 7.20 -5.27 11.86
CA ALA A 130 7.04 -5.75 10.48
C ALA A 130 7.08 -4.61 9.45
N VAL A 131 6.47 -3.47 9.79
CA VAL A 131 6.52 -2.26 8.96
C VAL A 131 7.95 -1.75 8.80
N ARG A 132 8.74 -1.72 9.88
CA ARG A 132 10.14 -1.30 9.84
C ARG A 132 10.99 -2.27 9.04
N GLN A 133 10.79 -3.57 9.26
CA GLN A 133 11.50 -4.62 8.54
C GLN A 133 11.27 -4.52 7.03
N HIS A 134 10.01 -4.34 6.59
CA HIS A 134 9.69 -4.13 5.18
C HIS A 134 10.49 -2.98 4.55
N TYR A 135 10.58 -1.83 5.22
CA TYR A 135 11.35 -0.70 4.68
C TYR A 135 12.86 -0.94 4.70
N SER A 136 13.37 -1.68 5.69
CA SER A 136 14.76 -2.13 5.72
C SER A 136 15.08 -3.02 4.52
N ASP A 137 14.22 -4.00 4.23
CA ASP A 137 14.37 -4.91 3.09
C ASP A 137 14.25 -4.17 1.75
N LEU A 138 13.35 -3.19 1.66
CA LEU A 138 13.20 -2.32 0.49
C LEU A 138 14.47 -1.48 0.25
N ALA A 139 15.04 -0.88 1.29
CA ALA A 139 16.29 -0.12 1.17
C ALA A 139 17.47 -1.01 0.76
N ALA A 140 17.57 -2.21 1.32
CA ALA A 140 18.57 -3.20 0.94
C ALA A 140 18.40 -3.65 -0.52
N TYR A 141 17.16 -3.92 -0.95
CA TYR A 141 16.84 -4.22 -2.35
C TYR A 141 17.23 -3.07 -3.27
N ALA A 142 16.84 -1.83 -2.96
CA ALA A 142 17.14 -0.65 -3.77
C ALA A 142 18.65 -0.45 -3.95
N ALA A 143 19.45 -0.67 -2.89
CA ALA A 143 20.91 -0.61 -2.98
C ALA A 143 21.48 -1.74 -3.87
N ARG A 144 21.04 -2.98 -3.68
CA ARG A 144 21.48 -4.14 -4.51
C ARG A 144 21.10 -3.97 -5.98
N ALA A 145 19.90 -3.44 -6.24
CA ALA A 145 19.39 -3.15 -7.57
C ALA A 145 19.98 -1.85 -8.18
N LYS A 146 20.88 -1.16 -7.46
CA LYS A 146 21.53 0.10 -7.88
C LYS A 146 20.53 1.23 -8.18
N LEU A 147 19.37 1.22 -7.52
CA LEU A 147 18.41 2.33 -7.56
C LEU A 147 18.83 3.50 -6.66
N ILE A 148 19.63 3.20 -5.63
CA ILE A 148 20.25 4.19 -4.74
C ILE A 148 21.74 3.90 -4.61
N ASN A 149 22.54 4.97 -4.50
CA ASN A 149 24.00 4.86 -4.42
C ASN A 149 24.52 4.66 -2.99
N LYS A 150 23.73 5.02 -1.98
CA LYS A 150 24.12 4.96 -0.57
C LYS A 150 23.11 4.15 0.24
N PRO A 151 23.57 3.35 1.22
CA PRO A 151 22.67 2.72 2.17
C PRO A 151 21.80 3.77 2.87
N LEU A 152 20.51 3.50 2.99
CA LEU A 152 19.54 4.36 3.64
C LEU A 152 19.37 3.91 5.09
N GLN A 153 19.52 4.83 6.05
CA GLN A 153 19.23 4.58 7.46
C GLN A 153 17.72 4.69 7.70
N VAL A 154 17.03 3.58 7.49
CA VAL A 154 15.56 3.52 7.46
C VAL A 154 14.93 3.93 8.80
N ASP A 155 15.54 3.58 9.94
CA ASP A 155 15.01 3.92 11.26
C ASP A 155 14.88 5.43 11.48
N ALA A 156 15.74 6.24 10.85
CA ALA A 156 15.69 7.70 10.96
C ALA A 156 14.50 8.32 10.21
N LEU A 157 13.79 7.55 9.37
CA LEU A 157 12.66 8.03 8.59
C LEU A 157 11.33 7.93 9.34
N PHE A 158 11.26 7.13 10.40
CA PHE A 158 10.00 6.91 11.12
C PHE A 158 9.73 8.01 12.15
N ALA A 159 8.51 8.54 12.11
CA ALA A 159 8.02 9.54 13.06
C ALA A 159 6.83 9.00 13.90
N PRO A 160 7.05 7.96 14.74
CA PRO A 160 5.96 7.28 15.47
C PRO A 160 5.25 8.17 16.50
N GLN A 161 5.87 9.26 16.92
CA GLN A 161 5.27 10.21 17.86
C GLN A 161 3.95 10.78 17.35
N PHE A 162 3.83 11.08 16.04
CA PHE A 162 2.62 11.66 15.47
C PHE A 162 1.45 10.68 15.46
N VAL A 163 1.73 9.39 15.15
CA VAL A 163 0.73 8.32 15.21
C VAL A 163 0.30 8.08 16.66
N LYS A 164 1.25 7.96 17.60
CA LYS A 164 0.94 7.75 19.03
C LYS A 164 0.07 8.89 19.58
N GLN A 165 0.42 10.14 19.28
CA GLN A 165 -0.34 11.30 19.72
C GLN A 165 -1.72 11.36 19.05
N ALA A 166 -1.84 11.03 17.77
CA ALA A 166 -3.12 10.97 17.07
C ALA A 166 -4.06 9.93 17.70
N LEU A 167 -3.56 8.72 17.97
CA LEU A 167 -4.33 7.66 18.64
C LEU A 167 -4.82 8.10 20.04
N ALA A 168 -3.98 8.82 20.78
CA ALA A 168 -4.33 9.37 22.08
C ALA A 168 -5.39 10.48 21.99
N GLN A 169 -5.23 11.44 21.08
CA GLN A 169 -6.18 12.54 20.85
C GLN A 169 -7.56 12.03 20.41
N LEU A 170 -7.58 10.98 19.59
CA LEU A 170 -8.80 10.34 19.10
C LEU A 170 -9.38 9.31 20.08
N LYS A 171 -8.68 9.02 21.20
CA LYS A 171 -9.08 8.05 22.23
C LYS A 171 -9.25 6.61 21.69
N ILE A 172 -8.36 6.19 20.80
CA ILE A 172 -8.41 4.87 20.11
C ILE A 172 -7.09 4.08 20.22
N ASN A 173 -6.30 4.30 21.29
CA ASN A 173 -4.97 3.68 21.48
C ASN A 173 -4.94 2.15 21.34
N GLY A 174 -6.00 1.46 21.79
CA GLY A 174 -6.10 0.01 21.71
C GLY A 174 -6.84 -0.51 20.48
N TYR A 175 -7.28 0.35 19.55
CA TYR A 175 -8.18 -0.08 18.49
C TYR A 175 -7.52 -1.08 17.54
N TRP A 176 -6.28 -0.84 17.10
CA TRP A 176 -5.48 -1.78 16.29
C TRP A 176 -4.44 -2.55 17.12
N ALA A 177 -4.50 -2.47 18.46
CA ALA A 177 -3.61 -3.27 19.28
C ALA A 177 -4.06 -4.75 19.18
N ALA A 178 -3.16 -5.60 18.69
CA ALA A 178 -3.29 -7.05 18.78
C ALA A 178 -2.99 -7.53 20.20
#